data_AF-A0AAV1VKR4-F1
#
_entry.id   AF-A0AAV1VKR4-F1
#
_cell.length_a   1.000
_cell.length_b   1.000
_cell.length_c   1.000
_cell.angle_alpha   90.00
_cell.angle_beta   90.00
_cell.angle_gamma   90.00
#
_symmetry.space_group_name_H-M   'P 1'
#
loop_
_entity.id
_entity.type
_entity.pdbx_description
1 polymer ?
#
loop_
_entity_poly.entity_id
_entity_poly.type
_entity_poly.pdbx_seq_one_letter_code
_entity_poly.pdbx_strand_id
1 'polypeptide(L)'
;MIHTLVQRSASSARRHVHRAFSTSAAAAASPEAGKDRLLLFDTTLRDGEQSPGATLNLKEKLDIARSLSVLGVDVCEAGFPISSPGDFDAVSAIAQEIGPLLTNRATGEPMVICGLARAMEKDIQRCFDAVKHAPKHRIHTFLATSDIHLQYKLKISRDECVRRAVAAIKFAKSLAPDVEFSTEDAGRSDPDFLCEFLAEVIKAGATTVNIPDTVGYTVPGEYGSLFRYLIENTEGSNAAVFSAHCHNDLGLATANTLAAVQGGARQVEVTINGIGERAGNTALEELVMVLKTRPQHFPVYTCVDSTQITRCSRMVSHYTGMSIQPNKAIVGANAFAHESGIHQDGVLKHQATYEIMLPESVGLSENKMVLGKHSGRHAYSKRLQQLGYTDLTSEELDYYVEKFKILADEKKTVTDADMEAIVSDELFKPEVFWTLQSVHVTAGNLVKPTATVTLAYKDGQEVSEAAMGTGPIDAVYVAIKRATGMDNIKLNDFSVESVTDGTYALGEVTVRVQEDKKEQEKTEDEKHVNAQTGVERQRQFVGHGANTDILVASATAYVNAVNRMLASHIRGSAVDSLDAST
;
A
#
# COMPACT_ATOMS: atom_id res chain seq x y z
N MET A 1 -17.04 -49.01 -16.95
CA MET A 1 -16.60 -48.47 -15.64
C MET A 1 -15.51 -47.39 -15.73
N ILE A 2 -14.70 -47.31 -16.80
CA ILE A 2 -13.65 -46.29 -16.93
C ILE A 2 -14.21 -44.91 -17.36
N HIS A 3 -15.30 -44.86 -18.11
CA HIS A 3 -15.91 -43.62 -18.59
C HIS A 3 -16.60 -42.77 -17.50
N THR A 4 -17.00 -43.38 -16.38
CA THR A 4 -17.73 -42.71 -15.29
C THR A 4 -16.80 -42.10 -14.23
N LEU A 5 -15.55 -42.56 -14.15
CA LEU A 5 -14.52 -42.02 -13.24
C LEU A 5 -13.88 -40.73 -13.77
N VAL A 6 -13.70 -40.61 -15.10
CA VAL A 6 -13.13 -39.42 -15.74
C VAL A 6 -14.09 -38.21 -15.65
N GLN A 7 -15.40 -38.42 -15.75
CA GLN A 7 -16.38 -37.33 -15.59
C GLN A 7 -16.52 -36.83 -14.14
N ARG A 8 -16.35 -37.70 -13.13
CA ARG A 8 -16.36 -37.29 -11.72
C ARG A 8 -15.12 -36.47 -11.35
N SER A 9 -13.94 -36.86 -11.83
CA SER A 9 -12.68 -36.10 -11.69
C SER A 9 -12.77 -34.72 -12.36
N ALA A 10 -13.27 -34.64 -13.60
CA ALA A 10 -13.44 -33.37 -14.31
C ALA A 10 -14.48 -32.44 -13.67
N SER A 11 -15.55 -32.98 -13.08
CA SER A 11 -16.58 -32.20 -12.39
C SER A 11 -16.10 -31.63 -11.04
N SER A 12 -15.23 -32.36 -10.33
CA SER A 12 -14.57 -31.92 -9.09
C SER A 12 -13.53 -30.83 -9.38
N ALA A 13 -12.72 -31.00 -10.44
CA ALA A 13 -11.76 -30.00 -10.88
C ALA A 13 -12.46 -28.71 -11.37
N ARG A 14 -13.56 -28.82 -12.13
CA ARG A 14 -14.35 -27.65 -12.57
C ARG A 14 -15.03 -26.90 -11.42
N ARG A 15 -15.46 -27.59 -10.36
CA ARG A 15 -16.01 -26.93 -9.15
C ARG A 15 -14.94 -26.19 -8.33
N HIS A 16 -13.69 -26.64 -8.35
CA HIS A 16 -12.61 -25.96 -7.63
C HIS A 16 -12.10 -24.71 -8.33
N VAL A 17 -12.07 -24.69 -9.67
CA VAL A 17 -11.61 -23.52 -10.44
C VAL A 17 -12.66 -22.40 -10.46
N HIS A 18 -13.96 -22.72 -10.53
CA HIS A 18 -15.01 -21.69 -10.62
C HIS A 18 -15.32 -20.93 -9.31
N ARG A 19 -14.86 -21.41 -8.16
CA ARG A 19 -15.09 -20.72 -6.87
C ARG A 19 -14.04 -19.62 -6.59
N ALA A 20 -13.01 -19.50 -7.42
CA ALA A 20 -11.82 -18.67 -7.15
C ALA A 20 -12.01 -17.16 -7.41
N PHE A 21 -13.06 -16.74 -8.13
CA PHE A 21 -13.27 -15.33 -8.52
C PHE A 21 -14.69 -14.86 -8.24
N SER A 22 -15.22 -15.20 -7.07
CA SER A 22 -16.37 -14.48 -6.54
C SER A 22 -15.90 -13.10 -6.04
N THR A 23 -16.55 -12.02 -6.50
CA THR A 23 -16.42 -10.68 -5.92
C THR A 23 -16.70 -10.64 -4.40
N SER A 24 -17.23 -11.72 -3.82
CA SER A 24 -17.37 -11.88 -2.37
C SER A 24 -16.05 -12.02 -1.61
N ALA A 25 -14.91 -12.22 -2.26
CA ALA A 25 -13.60 -12.22 -1.59
C ALA A 25 -13.19 -10.83 -1.08
N ALA A 26 -13.77 -9.76 -1.64
CA ALA A 26 -13.47 -8.38 -1.27
C ALA A 26 -14.14 -7.93 0.03
N ALA A 27 -15.27 -8.55 0.43
CA ALA A 27 -15.96 -8.16 1.67
C ALA A 27 -15.31 -8.77 2.92
N ALA A 28 -15.55 -8.17 4.09
CA ALA A 28 -15.27 -8.80 5.38
C ALA A 28 -15.94 -10.18 5.42
N ALA A 29 -15.18 -11.23 5.76
CA ALA A 29 -15.73 -12.57 5.78
C ALA A 29 -16.81 -12.67 6.87
N SER A 30 -18.00 -13.15 6.50
CA SER A 30 -19.07 -13.43 7.45
C SER A 30 -18.72 -14.68 8.29
N PRO A 31 -19.32 -14.87 9.47
CA PRO A 31 -19.13 -16.09 10.26
C PRO A 31 -19.41 -17.34 9.39
N GLU A 32 -18.38 -18.13 9.10
CA GLU A 32 -18.53 -19.42 8.43
C GLU A 32 -18.83 -20.49 9.48
N ALA A 33 -19.86 -21.30 9.25
CA ALA A 33 -20.24 -22.37 10.16
C ALA A 33 -19.05 -23.33 10.38
N GLY A 34 -18.64 -23.50 11.65
CA GLY A 34 -17.54 -24.38 12.04
C GLY A 34 -16.14 -23.75 12.04
N LYS A 35 -16.02 -22.42 11.91
CA LYS A 35 -14.75 -21.70 12.06
C LYS A 35 -14.79 -20.69 13.19
N ASP A 36 -13.67 -20.55 13.88
CA ASP A 36 -13.49 -19.55 14.92
C ASP A 36 -13.05 -18.21 14.33
N ARG A 37 -13.36 -17.11 15.00
CA ARG A 37 -12.79 -15.80 14.64
C ARG A 37 -11.33 -15.75 15.09
N LEU A 38 -10.45 -15.35 14.19
CA LEU A 38 -9.07 -14.99 14.52
C LEU A 38 -9.03 -13.51 14.91
N LEU A 39 -8.52 -13.21 16.10
CA LEU A 39 -8.31 -11.84 16.55
C LEU A 39 -7.02 -11.29 15.94
N LEU A 40 -7.14 -10.19 15.20
CA LEU A 40 -6.02 -9.46 14.61
C LEU A 40 -5.60 -8.34 15.58
N PHE A 41 -4.42 -8.51 16.17
CA PHE A 41 -3.77 -7.52 17.00
C PHE A 41 -2.72 -6.80 16.15
N ASP A 42 -2.90 -5.50 15.91
CA ASP A 42 -1.92 -4.70 15.19
C ASP A 42 -1.01 -3.95 16.16
N THR A 43 0.30 -4.08 15.98
CA THR A 43 1.34 -3.37 16.75
C THR A 43 2.17 -2.42 15.87
N THR A 44 1.59 -1.91 14.78
CA THR A 44 2.28 -0.95 13.90
C THR A 44 2.69 0.32 14.65
N LEU A 45 1.84 0.78 15.58
CA LEU A 45 2.04 2.01 16.37
C LEU A 45 2.93 1.83 17.61
N ARG A 46 3.42 0.60 17.88
CA ARG A 46 4.35 0.33 18.97
C ARG A 46 5.58 -0.39 18.46
N ASP A 47 5.45 -1.66 18.05
CA ASP A 47 6.60 -2.44 17.59
C ASP A 47 7.08 -1.98 16.21
N GLY A 48 6.13 -1.63 15.33
CA GLY A 48 6.44 -1.06 14.02
C GLY A 48 7.24 0.23 14.08
N GLU A 49 6.88 1.13 15.00
CA GLU A 49 7.59 2.39 15.22
C GLU A 49 9.02 2.21 15.77
N GLN A 50 9.34 1.05 16.35
CA GLN A 50 10.71 0.75 16.80
C GLN A 50 11.69 0.50 15.65
N SER A 51 11.21 0.41 14.40
CA SER A 51 12.09 0.43 13.23
C SER A 51 12.89 1.74 13.17
N PRO A 52 14.23 1.69 12.97
CA PRO A 52 15.03 2.89 12.84
C PRO A 52 14.51 3.83 11.73
N GLY A 53 14.17 5.07 12.11
CA GLY A 53 13.66 6.09 11.18
C GLY A 53 12.14 6.13 11.02
N ALA A 54 11.38 5.22 11.66
CA ALA A 54 9.93 5.12 11.56
C ALA A 54 9.15 5.92 12.61
N THR A 55 9.77 6.90 13.28
CA THR A 55 9.15 7.69 14.36
C THR A 55 7.91 8.43 13.87
N LEU A 56 6.80 8.32 14.62
CA LEU A 56 5.52 8.93 14.25
C LEU A 56 5.15 10.06 15.21
N ASN A 57 4.61 11.15 14.67
CA ASN A 57 3.99 12.18 15.49
C ASN A 57 2.53 11.83 15.85
N LEU A 58 1.95 12.58 16.80
CA LEU A 58 0.59 12.36 17.30
C LEU A 58 -0.46 12.26 16.17
N LYS A 59 -0.40 13.14 15.18
CA LYS A 59 -1.37 13.18 14.08
C LYS A 59 -1.26 11.94 13.20
N GLU A 60 -0.03 11.53 12.87
CA GLU A 60 0.24 10.34 12.08
C GLU A 60 -0.23 9.07 12.81
N LYS A 61 0.00 8.99 14.13
CA LYS A 61 -0.50 7.89 14.97
C LYS A 61 -2.03 7.83 14.96
N LEU A 62 -2.72 8.97 15.06
CA LEU A 62 -4.18 9.05 14.97
C LEU A 62 -4.72 8.63 13.60
N ASP A 63 -4.07 9.06 12.52
CA ASP A 63 -4.46 8.73 11.15
C ASP A 63 -4.30 7.22 10.87
N ILE A 64 -3.17 6.63 11.29
CA ILE A 64 -2.95 5.18 11.20
C ILE A 64 -3.95 4.42 12.08
N ALA A 65 -4.15 4.80 13.34
CA ALA A 65 -5.13 4.15 14.23
C ALA A 65 -6.55 4.18 13.65
N ARG A 66 -6.95 5.30 13.04
CA ARG A 66 -8.22 5.41 12.33
C ARG A 66 -8.29 4.46 11.14
N SER A 67 -7.21 4.36 10.37
CA SER A 67 -7.12 3.42 9.24
C SER A 67 -7.22 1.97 9.70
N LEU A 68 -6.56 1.59 10.81
CA LEU A 68 -6.65 0.25 11.41
C LEU A 68 -8.08 -0.06 11.90
N SER A 69 -8.76 0.92 12.50
CA SER A 69 -10.16 0.78 12.94
C SER A 69 -11.10 0.52 11.75
N VAL A 70 -10.94 1.28 10.65
CA VAL A 70 -11.71 1.12 9.40
C VAL A 70 -11.37 -0.19 8.67
N LEU A 71 -10.10 -0.60 8.69
CA LEU A 71 -9.63 -1.89 8.16
C LEU A 71 -10.28 -3.09 8.88
N GLY A 72 -10.76 -2.89 10.11
CA GLY A 72 -11.43 -3.91 10.91
C GLY A 72 -10.50 -4.70 11.82
N VAL A 73 -9.34 -4.13 12.19
CA VAL A 73 -8.42 -4.71 13.19
C VAL A 73 -9.10 -4.82 14.54
N ASP A 74 -8.84 -5.90 15.29
CA ASP A 74 -9.55 -6.19 16.54
C ASP A 74 -8.93 -5.46 17.74
N VAL A 75 -7.59 -5.48 17.82
CA VAL A 75 -6.81 -4.86 18.89
C VAL A 75 -5.73 -3.98 18.27
N CYS A 76 -5.56 -2.76 18.75
CA CYS A 76 -4.50 -1.86 18.34
C CYS A 76 -3.60 -1.57 19.54
N GLU A 77 -2.34 -2.01 19.48
CA GLU A 77 -1.32 -1.60 20.42
C GLU A 77 -0.79 -0.22 20.04
N ALA A 78 -1.30 0.78 20.73
CA ALA A 78 -1.17 2.18 20.35
C ALA A 78 0.17 2.82 20.78
N GLY A 79 1.00 2.11 21.54
CA GLY A 79 2.31 2.60 21.98
C GLY A 79 2.76 2.01 23.32
N PHE A 80 3.82 2.60 23.88
CA PHE A 80 4.39 2.22 25.17
C PHE A 80 4.33 3.40 26.16
N PRO A 81 3.21 3.64 26.87
CA PRO A 81 2.92 4.90 27.56
C PRO A 81 3.93 5.39 28.61
N ILE A 82 4.77 4.51 29.15
CA ILE A 82 5.82 4.89 30.12
C ILE A 82 7.09 5.42 29.43
N SER A 83 7.26 5.17 28.13
CA SER A 83 8.49 5.50 27.38
C SER A 83 8.75 7.01 27.37
N SER A 84 7.69 7.81 27.17
CA SER A 84 7.75 9.27 27.09
C SER A 84 6.37 9.90 27.35
N PRO A 85 6.30 11.21 27.67
CA PRO A 85 5.04 11.94 27.70
C PRO A 85 4.29 11.91 26.36
N GLY A 86 5.02 12.00 25.24
CA GLY A 86 4.42 11.98 23.90
C GLY A 86 3.72 10.66 23.58
N ASP A 87 4.31 9.52 23.98
CA ASP A 87 3.67 8.21 23.83
C ASP A 87 2.42 8.07 24.69
N PHE A 88 2.46 8.58 25.93
CA PHE A 88 1.27 8.60 26.78
C PHE A 88 0.14 9.43 26.16
N ASP A 89 0.47 10.64 25.71
CA ASP A 89 -0.51 11.56 25.12
C ASP A 89 -1.11 10.98 23.83
N ALA A 90 -0.29 10.31 23.01
CA ALA A 90 -0.74 9.62 21.81
C ALA A 90 -1.68 8.45 22.11
N VAL A 91 -1.33 7.57 23.04
CA VAL A 91 -2.19 6.45 23.43
C VAL A 91 -3.51 6.95 24.02
N SER A 92 -3.46 8.00 24.85
CA SER A 92 -4.66 8.61 25.44
C SER A 92 -5.56 9.25 24.37
N ALA A 93 -4.99 9.98 23.41
CA ALA A 93 -5.74 10.56 22.30
C ALA A 93 -6.39 9.47 21.41
N ILE A 94 -5.65 8.42 21.07
CA ILE A 94 -6.19 7.27 20.31
C ILE A 94 -7.33 6.60 21.10
N ALA A 95 -7.17 6.41 22.40
CA ALA A 95 -8.19 5.83 23.27
C ALA A 95 -9.48 6.67 23.28
N GLN A 96 -9.36 7.99 23.30
CA GLN A 96 -10.49 8.94 23.32
C GLN A 96 -11.16 9.09 21.95
N GLU A 97 -10.38 9.26 20.89
CA GLU A 97 -10.90 9.64 19.56
C GLU A 97 -11.24 8.43 18.68
N ILE A 98 -10.42 7.38 18.74
CA ILE A 98 -10.52 6.22 17.85
C ILE A 98 -11.18 5.03 18.54
N GLY A 99 -10.89 4.83 19.83
CA GLY A 99 -11.45 3.76 20.64
C GLY A 99 -12.98 3.61 20.56
N PRO A 100 -13.78 4.70 20.52
CA PRO A 100 -15.25 4.61 20.40
C PRO A 100 -15.78 4.37 18.97
N LEU A 101 -14.95 4.41 17.93
CA LEU A 101 -15.41 4.35 16.54
C LEU A 101 -15.96 2.96 16.18
N LEU A 102 -17.08 2.96 15.45
CA LEU A 102 -17.72 1.76 14.90
C LEU A 102 -17.77 1.75 13.36
N THR A 103 -17.30 2.82 12.72
CA THR A 103 -17.38 3.01 11.27
C THR A 103 -16.71 1.85 10.53
N ASN A 104 -17.47 1.20 9.64
CA ASN A 104 -17.03 0.08 8.80
C ASN A 104 -16.50 -1.16 9.56
N ARG A 105 -16.85 -1.32 10.84
CA ARG A 105 -16.46 -2.50 11.62
C ARG A 105 -17.50 -3.61 11.49
N ALA A 106 -17.15 -4.67 10.76
CA ALA A 106 -18.02 -5.84 10.56
C ALA A 106 -18.42 -6.55 11.86
N THR A 107 -17.66 -6.35 12.93
CA THR A 107 -17.90 -6.94 14.25
C THR A 107 -19.03 -6.26 15.02
N GLY A 108 -19.39 -5.03 14.65
CA GLY A 108 -20.30 -4.18 15.43
C GLY A 108 -19.73 -3.72 16.78
N GLU A 109 -18.45 -3.98 17.04
CA GLU A 109 -17.78 -3.67 18.31
C GLU A 109 -16.63 -2.69 18.11
N PRO A 110 -16.34 -1.81 19.09
CA PRO A 110 -15.20 -0.91 19.02
C PRO A 110 -13.87 -1.69 19.01
N MET A 111 -12.84 -1.08 18.40
CA MET A 111 -11.47 -1.60 18.44
C MET A 111 -10.93 -1.53 19.87
N VAL A 112 -10.29 -2.60 20.34
CA VAL A 112 -9.65 -2.61 21.66
C VAL A 112 -8.37 -1.79 21.58
N ILE A 113 -8.23 -0.78 22.44
CA ILE A 113 -7.01 0.01 22.53
C ILE A 113 -6.09 -0.59 23.59
N CYS A 114 -4.91 -1.02 23.16
CA CYS A 114 -3.92 -1.69 23.98
C CYS A 114 -2.70 -0.80 24.20
N GLY A 115 -2.13 -0.85 25.39
CA GLY A 115 -0.83 -0.24 25.69
C GLY A 115 0.12 -1.28 26.27
N LEU A 116 1.40 -1.17 25.93
CA LEU A 116 2.45 -2.02 26.48
C LEU A 116 2.94 -1.48 27.83
N ALA A 117 3.23 -2.38 28.77
CA ALA A 117 3.81 -2.06 30.08
C ALA A 117 4.83 -3.13 30.49
N ARG A 118 6.00 -2.74 31.02
CA ARG A 118 6.84 -3.71 31.75
C ARG A 118 6.05 -4.25 32.95
N ALA A 119 6.42 -5.44 33.42
CA ALA A 119 5.85 -6.06 34.63
C ALA A 119 6.25 -5.32 35.92
N MET A 120 5.87 -4.04 36.03
CA MET A 120 6.10 -3.14 37.15
C MET A 120 4.84 -2.31 37.40
N GLU A 121 4.48 -2.12 38.67
CA GLU A 121 3.26 -1.43 39.08
C GLU A 121 3.12 -0.03 38.46
N LYS A 122 4.20 0.76 38.47
CA LYS A 122 4.24 2.11 37.89
C LYS A 122 3.92 2.12 36.39
N ASP A 123 4.47 1.16 35.65
CA ASP A 123 4.30 1.06 34.21
C ASP A 123 2.90 0.63 33.85
N ILE A 124 2.36 -0.35 34.59
CA ILE A 124 1.00 -0.86 34.45
C ILE A 124 -0.02 0.25 34.76
N GLN A 125 0.18 1.00 35.84
CA GLN A 125 -0.67 2.13 36.20
C GLN A 125 -0.64 3.21 35.11
N ARG A 126 0.55 3.56 34.61
CA ARG A 126 0.70 4.54 33.53
C ARG A 126 0.03 4.09 32.24
N CYS A 127 0.12 2.80 31.93
CA CYS A 127 -0.55 2.20 30.79
C CYS A 127 -2.08 2.30 30.92
N PHE A 128 -2.61 1.88 32.07
CA PHE A 128 -4.05 2.00 32.37
C PHE A 128 -4.53 3.46 32.24
N ASP A 129 -3.78 4.41 32.79
CA ASP A 129 -4.15 5.83 32.72
C ASP A 129 -4.25 6.37 31.30
N ALA A 130 -3.51 5.79 30.34
CA ALA A 130 -3.59 6.15 28.93
C ALA A 130 -4.79 5.47 28.25
N VAL A 131 -4.97 4.16 28.45
CA VAL A 131 -5.96 3.37 27.68
C VAL A 131 -7.38 3.43 28.24
N LYS A 132 -7.58 3.77 29.52
CA LYS A 132 -8.88 3.75 30.22
C LYS A 132 -9.99 4.58 29.57
N HIS A 133 -9.63 5.52 28.70
CA HIS A 133 -10.58 6.35 27.98
C HIS A 133 -11.32 5.60 26.86
N ALA A 134 -10.76 4.49 26.36
CA ALA A 134 -11.41 3.68 25.34
C ALA A 134 -12.50 2.79 25.96
N PRO A 135 -13.68 2.64 25.31
CA PRO A 135 -14.74 1.75 25.78
C PRO A 135 -14.29 0.29 25.94
N LYS A 136 -13.40 -0.16 25.06
CA LYS A 136 -12.64 -1.41 25.20
C LYS A 136 -11.15 -1.08 25.25
N HIS A 137 -10.50 -1.51 26.31
CA HIS A 137 -9.08 -1.28 26.52
C HIS A 137 -8.40 -2.50 27.12
N ARG A 138 -7.12 -2.65 26.82
CA ARG A 138 -6.28 -3.77 27.24
C ARG A 138 -4.96 -3.27 27.81
N ILE A 139 -4.50 -3.93 28.87
CA ILE A 139 -3.13 -3.78 29.36
C ILE A 139 -2.34 -4.98 28.88
N HIS A 140 -1.29 -4.74 28.08
CA HIS A 140 -0.34 -5.77 27.68
C HIS A 140 0.92 -5.64 28.53
N THR A 141 1.24 -6.68 29.30
CA THR A 141 2.49 -6.74 30.06
C THR A 141 3.34 -7.95 29.67
N PHE A 142 4.62 -7.94 30.04
CA PHE A 142 5.55 -8.94 29.57
C PHE A 142 6.71 -9.16 30.55
N LEU A 143 7.28 -10.37 30.49
CA LEU A 143 8.54 -10.72 31.14
C LEU A 143 9.22 -11.85 30.35
N ALA A 144 10.56 -11.82 30.28
CA ALA A 144 11.30 -12.87 29.61
C ALA A 144 11.27 -14.19 30.38
N THR A 145 11.08 -15.29 29.65
CA THR A 145 10.97 -16.64 30.23
C THR A 145 12.11 -17.58 29.83
N SER A 146 12.90 -17.24 28.81
CA SER A 146 14.00 -18.10 28.37
C SER A 146 15.13 -18.14 29.38
N ASP A 147 15.77 -19.29 29.54
CA ASP A 147 16.86 -19.43 30.52
C ASP A 147 18.02 -18.48 30.23
N ILE A 148 18.30 -18.20 28.95
CA ILE A 148 19.32 -17.22 28.55
C ILE A 148 18.96 -15.80 29.04
N HIS A 149 17.70 -15.38 28.94
CA HIS A 149 17.28 -14.08 29.45
C HIS A 149 17.21 -14.08 30.98
N LEU A 150 16.73 -15.14 31.62
CA LEU A 150 16.69 -15.24 33.09
C LEU A 150 18.10 -15.16 33.70
N GLN A 151 19.08 -15.85 33.11
CA GLN A 151 20.45 -15.89 33.60
C GLN A 151 21.23 -14.61 33.28
N TYR A 152 21.21 -14.16 32.02
CA TYR A 152 22.14 -13.11 31.56
C TYR A 152 21.53 -11.71 31.53
N LYS A 153 20.22 -11.59 31.25
CA LYS A 153 19.52 -10.29 31.15
C LYS A 153 18.93 -9.87 32.50
N LEU A 154 18.06 -10.71 33.08
CA LEU A 154 17.28 -10.38 34.27
C LEU A 154 17.98 -10.75 35.59
N LYS A 155 18.85 -11.76 35.57
CA LYS A 155 19.56 -12.30 36.74
C LYS A 155 18.60 -12.73 37.86
N ILE A 156 17.55 -13.46 37.49
CA ILE A 156 16.52 -13.98 38.42
C ILE A 156 16.30 -15.48 38.22
N SER A 157 15.78 -16.16 39.24
CA SER A 157 15.36 -17.56 39.12
C SER A 157 14.00 -17.70 38.42
N ARG A 158 13.70 -18.90 37.94
CA ARG A 158 12.36 -19.26 37.41
C ARG A 158 11.24 -18.95 38.42
N ASP A 159 11.41 -19.30 39.69
CA ASP A 159 10.43 -18.99 40.76
C ASP A 159 10.20 -17.48 40.98
N GLU A 160 11.27 -16.68 40.97
CA GLU A 160 11.17 -15.22 41.06
C GLU A 160 10.47 -14.65 39.82
N CYS A 161 10.73 -15.20 38.63
CA CYS A 161 10.05 -14.83 37.39
C CYS A 161 8.53 -15.05 37.50
N VAL A 162 8.09 -16.25 37.91
CA VAL A 162 6.67 -16.57 38.12
C VAL A 162 6.04 -15.62 39.13
N ARG A 163 6.67 -15.40 40.30
CA ARG A 163 6.14 -14.50 41.33
C ARG A 163 5.95 -13.07 40.83
N ARG A 164 6.89 -12.54 40.06
CA ARG A 164 6.80 -11.19 39.47
C ARG A 164 5.68 -11.10 38.44
N ALA A 165 5.58 -12.07 37.55
CA ALA A 165 4.54 -12.12 36.53
C ALA A 165 3.13 -12.19 37.16
N VAL A 166 2.93 -13.07 38.13
CA VAL A 166 1.67 -13.20 38.87
C VAL A 166 1.30 -11.91 39.59
N ALA A 167 2.25 -11.25 40.25
CA ALA A 167 2.00 -9.98 40.93
C ALA A 167 1.59 -8.88 39.93
N ALA A 168 2.30 -8.77 38.80
CA ALA A 168 1.99 -7.82 37.74
C ALA A 168 0.59 -8.03 37.15
N ILE A 169 0.21 -9.27 36.86
CA ILE A 169 -1.10 -9.59 36.29
C ILE A 169 -2.21 -9.32 37.30
N LYS A 170 -2.04 -9.69 38.57
CA LYS A 170 -3.04 -9.39 39.61
C LYS A 170 -3.28 -7.88 39.71
N PHE A 171 -2.22 -7.09 39.65
CA PHE A 171 -2.34 -5.64 39.65
C PHE A 171 -3.03 -5.11 38.38
N ALA A 172 -2.60 -5.55 37.19
CA ALA A 172 -3.23 -5.17 35.92
C ALA A 172 -4.73 -5.54 35.89
N LYS A 173 -5.08 -6.73 36.38
CA LYS A 173 -6.46 -7.23 36.44
C LYS A 173 -7.34 -6.44 37.41
N SER A 174 -6.75 -5.83 38.44
CA SER A 174 -7.46 -4.93 39.35
C SER A 174 -7.83 -3.60 38.69
N LEU A 175 -7.16 -3.22 37.59
CA LEU A 175 -7.38 -1.99 36.85
C LEU A 175 -8.24 -2.20 35.58
N ALA A 176 -7.96 -3.26 34.82
CA ALA A 176 -8.63 -3.55 33.54
C ALA A 176 -9.10 -5.02 33.47
N PRO A 177 -10.27 -5.29 32.88
CA PRO A 177 -10.78 -6.66 32.74
C PRO A 177 -10.03 -7.46 31.66
N ASP A 178 -9.45 -6.81 30.65
CA ASP A 178 -8.69 -7.45 29.57
C ASP A 178 -7.19 -7.22 29.78
N VAL A 179 -6.45 -8.30 30.03
CA VAL A 179 -5.03 -8.30 30.36
C VAL A 179 -4.32 -9.35 29.52
N GLU A 180 -3.34 -8.90 28.76
CA GLU A 180 -2.47 -9.76 27.96
C GLU A 180 -1.10 -9.88 28.60
N PHE A 181 -0.55 -11.10 28.62
CA PHE A 181 0.80 -11.37 29.11
C PHE A 181 1.66 -12.03 28.04
N SER A 182 2.78 -11.40 27.69
CA SER A 182 3.81 -11.98 26.81
C SER A 182 4.94 -12.64 27.58
N THR A 183 5.23 -13.89 27.23
CA THR A 183 6.45 -14.60 27.65
C THR A 183 7.59 -14.26 26.70
N GLU A 184 8.27 -13.13 26.88
CA GLU A 184 9.34 -12.68 25.96
C GLU A 184 10.38 -13.79 25.76
N ASP A 185 10.74 -14.06 24.50
CA ASP A 185 11.65 -15.14 24.08
C ASP A 185 11.10 -16.57 24.36
N ALA A 186 9.77 -16.74 24.28
CA ALA A 186 9.09 -18.02 24.48
C ALA A 186 9.62 -19.14 23.58
N GLY A 187 9.93 -18.83 22.31
CA GLY A 187 10.42 -19.81 21.34
C GLY A 187 11.72 -20.52 21.76
N ARG A 188 12.49 -19.96 22.72
CA ARG A 188 13.71 -20.55 23.28
C ARG A 188 13.57 -20.95 24.75
N SER A 189 12.37 -20.91 25.29
CA SER A 189 12.10 -21.31 26.66
C SER A 189 11.85 -22.82 26.73
N ASP A 190 12.13 -23.41 27.89
CA ASP A 190 11.76 -24.79 28.21
C ASP A 190 10.22 -24.95 28.17
N PRO A 191 9.66 -25.81 27.30
CA PRO A 191 8.20 -25.94 27.15
C PRO A 191 7.46 -26.36 28.42
N ASP A 192 8.10 -27.16 29.28
CA ASP A 192 7.46 -27.62 30.53
C ASP A 192 7.35 -26.48 31.53
N PHE A 193 8.44 -25.71 31.68
CA PHE A 193 8.41 -24.49 32.47
C PHE A 193 7.43 -23.45 31.92
N LEU A 194 7.31 -23.32 30.60
CA LEU A 194 6.30 -22.47 30.00
C LEU A 194 4.88 -22.91 30.38
N CYS A 195 4.57 -24.21 30.37
CA CYS A 195 3.24 -24.69 30.79
C CYS A 195 2.94 -24.32 32.26
N GLU A 196 3.89 -24.54 33.17
CA GLU A 196 3.76 -24.15 34.58
C GLU A 196 3.59 -22.65 34.75
N PHE A 197 4.40 -21.86 34.04
CA PHE A 197 4.35 -20.41 34.07
C PHE A 197 2.99 -19.90 33.55
N LEU A 198 2.54 -20.41 32.40
CA LEU A 198 1.28 -20.06 31.76
C LEU A 198 0.08 -20.37 32.65
N ALA A 199 0.06 -21.53 33.32
CA ALA A 199 -1.00 -21.90 34.24
C ALA A 199 -1.14 -20.88 35.38
N GLU A 200 -0.02 -20.44 35.97
CA GLU A 200 -0.02 -19.47 37.07
C GLU A 200 -0.43 -18.06 36.62
N VAL A 201 -0.03 -17.62 35.42
CA VAL A 201 -0.45 -16.30 34.89
C VAL A 201 -1.92 -16.28 34.48
N ILE A 202 -2.44 -17.36 33.90
CA ILE A 202 -3.87 -17.51 33.58
C ILE A 202 -4.70 -17.49 34.86
N LYS A 203 -4.30 -18.28 35.86
CA LYS A 203 -4.92 -18.31 37.19
C LYS A 203 -4.88 -16.95 37.90
N ALA A 204 -3.84 -16.15 37.66
CA ALA A 204 -3.72 -14.80 38.18
C ALA A 204 -4.68 -13.79 37.50
N GLY A 205 -5.21 -14.11 36.31
CA GLY A 205 -6.24 -13.33 35.63
C GLY A 205 -5.92 -12.86 34.21
N ALA A 206 -4.82 -13.34 33.60
CA ALA A 206 -4.52 -13.07 32.20
C ALA A 206 -5.63 -13.65 31.30
N THR A 207 -6.18 -12.82 30.42
CA THR A 207 -7.22 -13.18 29.45
C THR A 207 -6.63 -13.60 28.11
N THR A 208 -5.41 -13.15 27.83
CA THR A 208 -4.63 -13.53 26.66
C THR A 208 -3.19 -13.83 27.10
N VAL A 209 -2.62 -14.91 26.56
CA VAL A 209 -1.20 -15.25 26.73
C VAL A 209 -0.53 -15.26 25.36
N ASN A 210 0.51 -14.45 25.20
CA ASN A 210 1.24 -14.30 23.95
C ASN A 210 2.57 -15.04 24.00
N ILE A 211 2.82 -15.83 22.95
CA ILE A 211 3.98 -16.72 22.81
C ILE A 211 4.87 -16.20 21.67
N PRO A 212 5.75 -15.22 21.90
CA PRO A 212 6.52 -14.61 20.83
C PRO A 212 7.67 -15.48 20.31
N ASP A 213 7.87 -15.51 18.99
CA ASP A 213 9.16 -15.81 18.35
C ASP A 213 9.97 -14.52 18.25
N THR A 214 10.47 -14.06 19.40
CA THR A 214 11.12 -12.75 19.58
C THR A 214 12.29 -12.52 18.64
N VAL A 215 13.02 -13.58 18.27
CA VAL A 215 14.22 -13.50 17.41
C VAL A 215 13.92 -13.95 15.98
N GLY A 216 12.69 -14.38 15.67
CA GLY A 216 12.31 -14.79 14.31
C GLY A 216 13.10 -15.99 13.78
N TYR A 217 13.52 -16.90 14.66
CA TYR A 217 14.42 -18.02 14.33
C TYR A 217 13.71 -19.37 14.24
N THR A 218 12.49 -19.49 14.78
CA THR A 218 11.76 -20.76 14.78
C THR A 218 11.31 -21.16 13.38
N VAL A 219 11.04 -22.44 13.17
CA VAL A 219 10.48 -22.94 11.90
C VAL A 219 9.01 -23.34 12.06
N PRO A 220 8.20 -23.35 10.98
CA PRO A 220 6.75 -23.49 11.11
C PRO A 220 6.29 -24.76 11.84
N GLY A 221 6.95 -25.89 11.59
CA GLY A 221 6.63 -27.15 12.25
C GLY A 221 6.93 -27.15 13.75
N GLU A 222 8.02 -26.51 14.16
CA GLU A 222 8.41 -26.33 15.56
C GLU A 222 7.42 -25.42 16.28
N TYR A 223 7.14 -24.25 15.71
CA TYR A 223 6.29 -23.24 16.34
C TYR A 223 4.82 -23.69 16.43
N GLY A 224 4.28 -24.31 15.37
CA GLY A 224 2.93 -24.88 15.42
C GLY A 224 2.80 -26.04 16.43
N SER A 225 3.86 -26.84 16.61
CA SER A 225 3.89 -27.91 17.61
C SER A 225 3.97 -27.36 19.04
N LEU A 226 4.72 -26.28 19.24
CA LEU A 226 4.79 -25.57 20.52
C LEU A 226 3.41 -25.07 20.94
N PHE A 227 2.66 -24.39 20.06
CA PHE A 227 1.29 -23.95 20.38
C PHE A 227 0.38 -25.10 20.79
N ARG A 228 0.41 -26.20 20.04
CA ARG A 228 -0.39 -27.39 20.37
C ARG A 228 -0.01 -27.94 21.74
N TYR A 229 1.29 -28.08 22.00
CA TYR A 229 1.82 -28.57 23.26
C TYR A 229 1.37 -27.69 24.44
N LEU A 230 1.55 -26.37 24.34
CA LEU A 230 1.18 -25.44 25.41
C LEU A 230 -0.32 -25.47 25.69
N ILE A 231 -1.17 -25.51 24.65
CA ILE A 231 -2.62 -25.55 24.81
C ILE A 231 -3.08 -26.88 25.45
N GLU A 232 -2.48 -28.00 25.05
CA GLU A 232 -2.83 -29.34 25.57
C GLU A 232 -2.36 -29.58 27.01
N ASN A 233 -1.23 -28.98 27.40
CA ASN A 233 -0.56 -29.31 28.68
C ASN A 233 -0.63 -28.20 29.74
N THR A 234 -1.06 -26.99 29.39
CA THR A 234 -1.24 -25.90 30.37
C THR A 234 -2.58 -26.04 31.09
N GLU A 235 -2.56 -26.14 32.42
CA GLU A 235 -3.79 -26.12 33.22
C GLU A 235 -4.53 -24.79 33.05
N GLY A 236 -5.83 -24.86 32.75
CA GLY A 236 -6.67 -23.68 32.53
C GLY A 236 -6.49 -23.00 31.17
N SER A 237 -5.82 -23.65 30.20
CA SER A 237 -5.61 -23.11 28.85
C SER A 237 -6.90 -22.64 28.15
N ASN A 238 -8.04 -23.29 28.43
CA ASN A 238 -9.35 -22.92 27.90
C ASN A 238 -9.92 -21.60 28.44
N ALA A 239 -9.33 -21.01 29.48
CA ALA A 239 -9.76 -19.75 30.08
C ALA A 239 -9.07 -18.51 29.46
N ALA A 240 -8.07 -18.71 28.58
CA ALA A 240 -7.31 -17.64 27.96
C ALA A 240 -7.17 -17.84 26.44
N VAL A 241 -7.01 -16.73 25.71
CA VAL A 241 -6.68 -16.75 24.28
C VAL A 241 -5.18 -16.90 24.11
N PHE A 242 -4.74 -17.82 23.26
CA PHE A 242 -3.34 -17.94 22.87
C PHE A 242 -3.06 -17.04 21.67
N SER A 243 -2.12 -16.12 21.85
CA SER A 243 -1.65 -15.15 20.85
C SER A 243 -0.27 -15.54 20.31
N ALA A 244 -0.05 -15.34 19.01
CA ALA A 244 1.22 -15.54 18.34
C ALA A 244 1.81 -14.22 17.88
N HIS A 245 3.09 -13.98 18.14
CA HIS A 245 3.84 -12.80 17.73
C HIS A 245 5.17 -13.24 17.11
N CYS A 246 5.29 -13.19 15.78
CA CYS A 246 6.50 -13.65 15.10
C CYS A 246 7.28 -12.49 14.48
N HIS A 247 8.57 -12.41 14.80
CA HIS A 247 9.54 -11.62 14.05
C HIS A 247 10.05 -12.37 12.81
N ASN A 248 10.67 -11.62 11.89
CA ASN A 248 10.95 -12.09 10.54
C ASN A 248 12.44 -12.26 10.20
N ASP A 249 13.31 -12.46 11.19
CA ASP A 249 14.77 -12.52 11.00
C ASP A 249 15.22 -13.59 9.98
N LEU A 250 14.50 -14.72 9.86
CA LEU A 250 14.73 -15.75 8.83
C LEU A 250 13.76 -15.72 7.65
N GLY A 251 12.89 -14.70 7.56
CA GLY A 251 11.87 -14.60 6.50
C GLY A 251 10.69 -15.58 6.67
N LEU A 252 10.47 -16.10 7.89
CA LEU A 252 9.47 -17.13 8.18
C LEU A 252 8.27 -16.63 9.01
N ALA A 253 8.18 -15.34 9.33
CA ALA A 253 7.17 -14.81 10.27
C ALA A 253 5.73 -15.17 9.87
N THR A 254 5.34 -14.90 8.62
CA THR A 254 4.01 -15.23 8.09
C THR A 254 3.74 -16.73 8.14
N ALA A 255 4.73 -17.57 7.82
CA ALA A 255 4.59 -19.03 7.85
C ALA A 255 4.46 -19.57 9.28
N ASN A 256 5.24 -19.04 10.23
CA ASN A 256 5.17 -19.40 11.64
C ASN A 256 3.82 -18.99 12.25
N THR A 257 3.35 -17.78 11.97
CA THR A 257 2.03 -17.30 12.43
C THR A 257 0.89 -18.19 11.92
N LEU A 258 0.91 -18.59 10.65
CA LEU A 258 -0.08 -19.53 10.10
C LEU A 258 0.00 -20.91 10.76
N ALA A 259 1.21 -21.39 11.09
CA ALA A 259 1.39 -22.65 11.79
C ALA A 259 0.88 -22.59 13.24
N ALA A 260 1.06 -21.45 13.94
CA ALA A 260 0.48 -21.23 15.27
C ALA A 260 -1.05 -21.24 15.24
N VAL A 261 -1.67 -20.62 14.23
CA VAL A 261 -3.14 -20.68 14.02
C VAL A 261 -3.62 -22.13 13.85
N GLN A 262 -2.90 -22.94 13.09
CA GLN A 262 -3.17 -24.38 12.96
C GLN A 262 -2.89 -25.15 14.26
N GLY A 263 -1.95 -24.68 15.07
CA GLY A 263 -1.63 -25.20 16.41
C GLY A 263 -2.67 -24.85 17.48
N GLY A 264 -3.58 -23.91 17.21
CA GLY A 264 -4.66 -23.53 18.13
C GLY A 264 -4.68 -22.05 18.52
N ALA A 265 -3.74 -21.23 18.06
CA ALA A 265 -3.77 -19.79 18.31
C ALA A 265 -5.08 -19.17 17.80
N ARG A 266 -5.62 -18.21 18.56
CA ARG A 266 -6.84 -17.47 18.23
C ARG A 266 -6.66 -15.95 18.28
N GLN A 267 -5.44 -15.50 18.57
CA GLN A 267 -4.98 -14.14 18.30
C GLN A 267 -3.62 -14.20 17.59
N VAL A 268 -3.33 -13.19 16.78
CA VAL A 268 -2.06 -13.01 16.09
C VAL A 268 -1.68 -11.54 16.12
N GLU A 269 -0.42 -11.25 16.45
CA GLU A 269 0.17 -9.92 16.45
C GLU A 269 0.90 -9.68 15.12
N VAL A 270 0.53 -8.59 14.46
CA VAL A 270 0.97 -8.25 13.11
C VAL A 270 1.27 -6.76 12.99
N THR A 271 1.92 -6.37 11.90
CA THR A 271 2.06 -4.96 11.51
C THR A 271 1.74 -4.76 10.04
N ILE A 272 1.28 -3.57 9.70
CA ILE A 272 1.14 -3.14 8.30
C ILE A 272 2.52 -3.12 7.65
N ASN A 273 2.64 -3.67 6.44
CA ASN A 273 3.88 -3.79 5.69
C ASN A 273 4.93 -4.71 6.34
N GLY A 274 4.63 -5.35 7.47
CA GLY A 274 5.60 -6.18 8.22
C GLY A 274 6.73 -5.37 8.85
N ILE A 275 6.52 -4.08 9.15
CA ILE A 275 7.53 -3.26 9.85
C ILE A 275 7.71 -3.70 11.31
N GLY A 276 8.85 -3.38 11.92
CA GLY A 276 9.18 -3.77 13.29
C GLY A 276 10.67 -3.79 13.57
N GLU A 277 11.07 -4.33 14.72
CA GLU A 277 12.49 -4.51 15.03
C GLU A 277 13.20 -5.39 13.97
N ARG A 278 14.44 -5.00 13.62
CA ARG A 278 15.35 -5.76 12.73
C ARG A 278 14.73 -6.04 11.34
N ALA A 279 14.31 -7.28 11.10
CA ALA A 279 13.68 -7.74 9.86
C ALA A 279 12.15 -7.54 9.86
N GLY A 280 11.59 -7.05 10.97
CA GLY A 280 10.18 -6.72 11.10
C GLY A 280 9.34 -7.84 11.72
N ASN A 281 8.03 -7.62 11.70
CA ASN A 281 7.01 -8.52 12.23
C ASN A 281 6.28 -9.27 11.11
N THR A 282 5.37 -10.16 11.49
CA THR A 282 4.41 -10.74 10.56
C THR A 282 3.59 -9.65 9.87
N ALA A 283 3.57 -9.67 8.55
CA ALA A 283 2.84 -8.71 7.74
C ALA A 283 1.32 -9.00 7.75
N LEU A 284 0.53 -8.00 8.15
CA LEU A 284 -0.94 -8.10 8.22
C LEU A 284 -1.53 -8.48 6.85
N GLU A 285 -1.10 -7.78 5.80
CA GLU A 285 -1.64 -7.98 4.45
C GLU A 285 -1.40 -9.39 3.91
N GLU A 286 -0.25 -9.98 4.23
CA GLU A 286 0.09 -11.34 3.80
C GLU A 286 -0.78 -12.36 4.53
N LEU A 287 -0.88 -12.24 5.86
CA LEU A 287 -1.68 -13.14 6.68
C LEU A 287 -3.16 -13.10 6.29
N VAL A 288 -3.74 -11.91 6.16
CA VAL A 288 -5.14 -11.72 5.79
C VAL A 288 -5.42 -12.31 4.42
N MET A 289 -4.56 -12.04 3.42
CA MET A 289 -4.80 -12.55 2.07
C MET A 289 -4.58 -14.05 1.96
N VAL A 290 -3.69 -14.66 2.75
CA VAL A 290 -3.61 -16.13 2.83
C VAL A 290 -4.91 -16.72 3.38
N LEU A 291 -5.44 -16.18 4.47
CA LEU A 291 -6.70 -16.66 5.07
C LEU A 291 -7.89 -16.49 4.11
N LYS A 292 -7.95 -15.39 3.35
CA LYS A 292 -9.03 -15.13 2.38
C LYS A 292 -8.94 -15.96 1.10
N THR A 293 -7.73 -16.21 0.60
CA THR A 293 -7.52 -16.96 -0.66
C THR A 293 -7.47 -18.48 -0.45
N ARG A 294 -7.14 -18.93 0.77
CA ARG A 294 -7.02 -20.35 1.14
C ARG A 294 -7.88 -20.73 2.36
N PRO A 295 -9.15 -20.30 2.46
CA PRO A 295 -9.96 -20.46 3.68
C PRO A 295 -10.17 -21.92 4.08
N GLN A 296 -10.12 -22.87 3.16
CA GLN A 296 -10.27 -24.31 3.42
C GLN A 296 -9.10 -24.94 4.19
N HIS A 297 -7.95 -24.24 4.29
CA HIS A 297 -6.76 -24.74 4.99
C HIS A 297 -6.66 -24.30 6.44
N PHE A 298 -7.55 -23.40 6.88
CA PHE A 298 -7.48 -22.78 8.19
C PHE A 298 -8.82 -22.88 8.92
N PRO A 299 -8.83 -23.25 10.21
CA PRO A 299 -10.04 -23.40 11.00
C PRO A 299 -10.61 -22.04 11.48
N VAL A 300 -10.18 -20.94 10.88
CA VAL A 300 -10.49 -19.58 11.33
C VAL A 300 -10.94 -18.68 10.18
N TYR A 301 -11.59 -17.57 10.55
CA TYR A 301 -11.91 -16.45 9.65
C TYR A 301 -11.49 -15.12 10.27
N THR A 302 -11.35 -14.08 9.45
CA THR A 302 -11.03 -12.71 9.88
C THR A 302 -12.11 -11.73 9.41
N CYS A 303 -12.37 -10.70 10.20
CA CYS A 303 -13.31 -9.62 9.88
C CYS A 303 -12.66 -8.46 9.09
N VAL A 304 -11.38 -8.58 8.72
CA VAL A 304 -10.66 -7.52 8.00
C VAL A 304 -11.28 -7.25 6.62
N ASP A 305 -11.52 -5.96 6.34
CA ASP A 305 -11.85 -5.48 5.00
C ASP A 305 -10.56 -5.32 4.19
N SER A 306 -10.22 -6.35 3.41
CA SER A 306 -9.00 -6.37 2.62
C SER A 306 -8.92 -5.25 1.59
N THR A 307 -10.05 -4.65 1.19
CA THR A 307 -10.06 -3.52 0.25
C THR A 307 -9.43 -2.24 0.83
N GLN A 308 -9.21 -2.17 2.15
CA GLN A 308 -8.53 -1.04 2.80
C GLN A 308 -7.00 -1.24 2.90
N ILE A 309 -6.48 -2.43 2.60
CA ILE A 309 -5.07 -2.80 2.79
C ILE A 309 -4.14 -1.83 2.06
N THR A 310 -4.34 -1.62 0.76
CA THR A 310 -3.43 -0.78 -0.05
C THR A 310 -3.37 0.66 0.46
N ARG A 311 -4.52 1.22 0.87
CA ARG A 311 -4.58 2.57 1.42
C ARG A 311 -3.81 2.65 2.73
N CYS A 312 -4.01 1.70 3.63
CA CYS A 312 -3.33 1.66 4.92
C CYS A 312 -1.81 1.47 4.74
N SER A 313 -1.41 0.55 3.85
CA SER A 313 -0.02 0.27 3.49
C SER A 313 0.71 1.50 2.97
N ARG A 314 0.11 2.25 2.04
CA ARG A 314 0.67 3.49 1.50
C ARG A 314 0.77 4.60 2.56
N MET A 315 -0.23 4.71 3.43
CA MET A 315 -0.21 5.68 4.54
C MET A 315 0.95 5.40 5.49
N VAL A 316 1.11 4.15 5.92
CA VAL A 316 2.21 3.74 6.81
C VAL A 316 3.55 4.00 6.13
N SER A 317 3.72 3.59 4.87
CA SER A 317 4.96 3.85 4.12
C SER A 317 5.28 5.34 3.99
N HIS A 318 4.28 6.18 3.79
CA HIS A 318 4.45 7.63 3.69
C HIS A 318 4.89 8.26 5.01
N TYR A 319 4.22 7.92 6.12
CA TYR A 319 4.53 8.51 7.42
C TYR A 319 5.82 7.98 8.04
N THR A 320 6.15 6.70 7.85
CA THR A 320 7.40 6.14 8.39
C THR A 320 8.60 6.37 7.48
N GLY A 321 8.38 6.81 6.24
CA GLY A 321 9.43 6.90 5.21
C GLY A 321 9.98 5.54 4.74
N MET A 322 9.45 4.42 5.26
CA MET A 322 9.87 3.09 4.87
C MET A 322 9.27 2.72 3.51
N SER A 323 10.12 2.66 2.49
CA SER A 323 9.71 2.29 1.14
C SER A 323 9.24 0.84 1.06
N ILE A 324 8.14 0.61 0.35
CA ILE A 324 7.63 -0.74 0.07
C ILE A 324 8.50 -1.37 -1.02
N GLN A 325 9.05 -2.56 -0.76
CA GLN A 325 9.79 -3.29 -1.80
C GLN A 325 8.88 -3.58 -3.00
N PRO A 326 9.31 -3.34 -4.25
CA PRO A 326 8.44 -3.52 -5.42
C PRO A 326 7.84 -4.92 -5.53
N ASN A 327 8.58 -5.95 -5.13
CA ASN A 327 8.16 -7.36 -5.14
C ASN A 327 7.59 -7.85 -3.79
N LYS A 328 7.30 -6.95 -2.84
CA LYS A 328 6.63 -7.34 -1.60
C LYS A 328 5.27 -7.98 -1.91
N ALA A 329 4.97 -9.07 -1.24
CA ALA A 329 3.70 -9.75 -1.38
C ALA A 329 2.52 -8.80 -1.09
N ILE A 330 1.45 -8.94 -1.86
CA ILE A 330 0.17 -8.20 -1.73
C ILE A 330 0.24 -6.71 -2.07
N VAL A 331 1.19 -5.95 -1.50
CA VAL A 331 1.22 -4.47 -1.58
C VAL A 331 2.37 -3.92 -2.42
N GLY A 332 3.30 -4.76 -2.88
CA GLY A 332 4.38 -4.35 -3.76
C GLY A 332 3.88 -3.86 -5.11
N ALA A 333 4.55 -2.86 -5.69
CA ALA A 333 4.19 -2.30 -7.00
C ALA A 333 4.13 -3.35 -8.13
N ASN A 334 4.89 -4.44 -8.00
CA ASN A 334 4.95 -5.54 -8.96
C ASN A 334 4.07 -6.75 -8.57
N ALA A 335 3.33 -6.69 -7.45
CA ALA A 335 2.58 -7.84 -6.93
C ALA A 335 1.48 -8.34 -7.89
N PHE A 336 0.97 -7.47 -8.76
CA PHE A 336 -0.04 -7.76 -9.78
C PHE A 336 0.44 -7.50 -11.21
N ALA A 337 1.70 -7.10 -11.38
CA ALA A 337 2.25 -6.75 -12.69
C ALA A 337 2.74 -8.00 -13.45
N HIS A 338 2.43 -8.07 -14.75
CA HIS A 338 2.91 -9.13 -15.65
C HIS A 338 3.69 -8.51 -16.82
N GLU A 339 5.00 -8.72 -16.86
CA GLU A 339 5.86 -8.22 -17.95
C GLU A 339 5.96 -9.18 -19.14
N SER A 340 5.93 -10.49 -18.86
CA SER A 340 6.04 -11.55 -19.87
C SER A 340 4.82 -11.55 -20.80
N GLY A 341 5.04 -11.47 -22.11
CA GLY A 341 3.98 -11.46 -23.12
C GLY A 341 3.15 -12.74 -23.12
N ILE A 342 3.73 -13.87 -22.72
CA ILE A 342 2.98 -15.13 -22.53
C ILE A 342 2.06 -15.02 -21.31
N HIS A 343 2.50 -14.37 -20.24
CA HIS A 343 1.67 -14.16 -19.04
C HIS A 343 0.56 -13.14 -19.32
N GLN A 344 0.88 -12.05 -20.02
CA GLN A 344 -0.09 -11.05 -20.46
C GLN A 344 -1.16 -11.66 -21.35
N ASP A 345 -0.78 -12.43 -22.38
CA ASP A 345 -1.73 -13.15 -23.23
C ASP A 345 -2.60 -14.13 -22.43
N GLY A 346 -2.01 -14.86 -21.47
CA GLY A 346 -2.75 -15.71 -20.54
C GLY A 346 -3.79 -14.96 -19.72
N VAL A 347 -3.39 -13.87 -19.05
CA VAL A 347 -4.28 -13.01 -18.24
C VAL A 347 -5.38 -12.37 -19.10
N LEU A 348 -5.04 -11.95 -20.33
CA LEU A 348 -6.00 -11.39 -21.29
C LEU A 348 -7.05 -12.39 -21.74
N LYS A 349 -6.67 -13.66 -21.91
CA LYS A 349 -7.59 -14.76 -22.22
C LYS A 349 -8.43 -15.15 -21.02
N HIS A 350 -7.81 -15.27 -19.85
CA HIS A 350 -8.47 -15.59 -18.60
C HIS A 350 -7.60 -15.21 -17.39
N GLN A 351 -8.02 -14.21 -16.61
CA GLN A 351 -7.26 -13.64 -15.50
C GLN A 351 -6.73 -14.68 -14.48
N ALA A 352 -7.52 -15.72 -14.19
CA ALA A 352 -7.15 -16.82 -13.28
C ALA A 352 -5.94 -17.67 -13.68
N THR A 353 -5.37 -17.51 -14.88
CA THR A 353 -4.21 -18.32 -15.28
C THR A 353 -2.95 -18.00 -14.48
N TYR A 354 -2.81 -16.74 -14.05
CA TYR A 354 -1.63 -16.27 -13.31
C TYR A 354 -1.97 -15.48 -12.04
N GLU A 355 -3.17 -14.94 -11.93
CA GLU A 355 -3.59 -14.21 -10.73
C GLU A 355 -4.35 -15.16 -9.79
N ILE A 356 -3.98 -15.16 -8.50
CA ILE A 356 -4.66 -15.94 -7.45
C ILE A 356 -5.71 -15.12 -6.68
N MET A 357 -5.70 -13.80 -6.88
CA MET A 357 -6.61 -12.82 -6.30
C MET A 357 -6.66 -11.59 -7.21
N LEU A 358 -7.72 -10.80 -7.13
CA LEU A 358 -7.89 -9.59 -7.90
C LEU A 358 -7.17 -8.39 -7.24
N PRO A 359 -6.58 -7.45 -7.99
CA PRO A 359 -6.03 -6.21 -7.42
C PRO A 359 -7.06 -5.45 -6.56
N GLU A 360 -8.33 -5.43 -6.98
CA GLU A 360 -9.42 -4.76 -6.28
C GLU A 360 -9.69 -5.41 -4.91
N SER A 361 -9.37 -6.70 -4.74
CA SER A 361 -9.55 -7.40 -3.46
C SER A 361 -8.67 -6.86 -2.33
N VAL A 362 -7.60 -6.12 -2.69
CA VAL A 362 -6.67 -5.48 -1.75
C VAL A 362 -6.76 -3.96 -1.77
N GLY A 363 -7.71 -3.39 -2.55
CA GLY A 363 -7.91 -1.95 -2.67
C GLY A 363 -7.09 -1.27 -3.75
N LEU A 364 -6.53 -2.01 -4.71
CA LEU A 364 -5.92 -1.42 -5.90
C LEU A 364 -7.02 -1.17 -6.93
N SER A 365 -7.15 0.09 -7.35
CA SER A 365 -8.09 0.53 -8.40
C SER A 365 -7.54 0.35 -9.82
N GLU A 366 -6.27 -0.06 -9.97
CA GLU A 366 -5.58 -0.18 -11.26
C GLU A 366 -4.68 -1.41 -11.28
N ASN A 367 -4.86 -2.30 -12.26
CA ASN A 367 -3.82 -3.22 -12.67
C ASN A 367 -2.95 -2.49 -13.71
N LYS A 368 -1.77 -1.99 -13.31
CA LYS A 368 -0.81 -1.43 -14.26
C LYS A 368 -0.23 -2.59 -15.07
N MET A 369 -0.70 -2.77 -16.30
CA MET A 369 -0.03 -3.68 -17.24
C MET A 369 1.35 -3.11 -17.53
N VAL A 370 2.37 -3.67 -16.91
CA VAL A 370 3.76 -3.27 -17.10
C VAL A 370 4.23 -3.82 -18.44
N LEU A 371 4.51 -2.92 -19.38
CA LEU A 371 5.04 -3.28 -20.69
C LEU A 371 6.57 -3.19 -20.65
N GLY A 372 7.21 -4.31 -20.99
CA GLY A 372 8.67 -4.45 -21.07
C GLY A 372 9.08 -5.29 -22.28
N LYS A 373 10.36 -5.64 -22.40
CA LYS A 373 10.90 -6.28 -23.62
C LYS A 373 10.25 -7.63 -23.95
N HIS A 374 9.65 -8.27 -22.96
CA HIS A 374 8.96 -9.53 -23.12
C HIS A 374 7.49 -9.38 -23.51
N SER A 375 6.94 -8.17 -23.50
CA SER A 375 5.53 -7.93 -23.81
C SER A 375 5.22 -8.17 -25.28
N GLY A 376 4.08 -8.81 -25.55
CA GLY A 376 3.69 -9.26 -26.89
C GLY A 376 2.92 -8.19 -27.69
N ARG A 377 2.82 -8.39 -29.02
CA ARG A 377 2.08 -7.52 -29.95
C ARG A 377 0.65 -7.21 -29.46
N HIS A 378 -0.04 -8.22 -28.93
CA HIS A 378 -1.41 -8.07 -28.47
C HIS A 378 -1.53 -7.18 -27.21
N ALA A 379 -0.60 -7.32 -26.25
CA ALA A 379 -0.58 -6.51 -25.04
C ALA A 379 -0.25 -5.04 -25.36
N TYR A 380 0.72 -4.81 -26.25
CA TYR A 380 1.07 -3.49 -26.75
C TYR A 380 -0.10 -2.82 -27.49
N SER A 381 -0.75 -3.55 -28.40
CA SER A 381 -1.92 -3.08 -29.15
C SER A 381 -3.08 -2.68 -28.24
N LYS A 382 -3.43 -3.53 -27.27
CA LYS A 382 -4.49 -3.24 -26.32
C LYS A 382 -4.18 -2.00 -25.48
N ARG A 383 -2.91 -1.80 -25.10
CA ARG A 383 -2.51 -0.60 -24.34
C ARG A 383 -2.58 0.66 -25.20
N LEU A 384 -2.16 0.62 -26.46
CA LEU A 384 -2.32 1.73 -27.40
C LEU A 384 -3.80 2.10 -27.61
N GLN A 385 -4.68 1.11 -27.76
CA GLN A 385 -6.13 1.35 -27.82
C GLN A 385 -6.67 2.01 -26.54
N GLN A 386 -6.20 1.58 -25.36
CA GLN A 386 -6.55 2.22 -24.08
C GLN A 386 -6.03 3.67 -23.97
N LEU A 387 -4.92 3.99 -24.63
CA LEU A 387 -4.36 5.33 -24.74
C LEU A 387 -5.04 6.18 -25.84
N GLY A 388 -6.03 5.63 -26.55
CA GLY A 388 -6.82 6.33 -27.57
C GLY A 388 -6.34 6.13 -29.01
N TYR A 389 -5.33 5.30 -29.26
CA TYR A 389 -4.84 4.97 -30.60
C TYR A 389 -5.58 3.72 -31.13
N THR A 390 -6.78 3.93 -31.68
CA THR A 390 -7.66 2.84 -32.15
C THR A 390 -7.59 2.59 -33.65
N ASP A 391 -7.14 3.57 -34.43
CA ASP A 391 -7.13 3.53 -35.91
C ASP A 391 -5.78 3.10 -36.53
N LEU A 392 -5.03 2.24 -35.85
CA LEU A 392 -3.73 1.78 -36.34
C LEU A 392 -3.90 0.58 -37.28
N THR A 393 -3.28 0.64 -38.46
CA THR A 393 -3.19 -0.51 -39.37
C THR A 393 -2.32 -1.61 -38.76
N SER A 394 -2.49 -2.84 -39.24
CA SER A 394 -1.69 -3.97 -38.79
C SER A 394 -0.19 -3.78 -39.01
N GLU A 395 0.19 -3.10 -40.09
CA GLU A 395 1.57 -2.81 -40.48
C GLU A 395 2.20 -1.74 -39.57
N GLU A 396 1.47 -0.66 -39.27
CA GLU A 396 1.91 0.36 -38.30
C GLU A 396 2.08 -0.21 -36.90
N LEU A 397 1.16 -1.08 -36.48
CA LEU A 397 1.25 -1.75 -35.19
C LEU A 397 2.49 -2.67 -35.11
N ASP A 398 2.85 -3.37 -36.19
CA ASP A 398 4.05 -4.23 -36.19
C ASP A 398 5.33 -3.39 -36.07
N TYR A 399 5.36 -2.27 -36.79
CA TYR A 399 6.44 -1.30 -36.71
C TYR A 399 6.62 -0.69 -35.31
N TYR A 400 5.53 -0.27 -34.66
CA TYR A 400 5.60 0.27 -33.30
C TYR A 400 5.98 -0.78 -32.26
N VAL A 401 5.54 -2.03 -32.43
CA VAL A 401 5.96 -3.13 -31.54
C VAL A 401 7.47 -3.38 -31.65
N GLU A 402 8.05 -3.23 -32.84
CA GLU A 402 9.49 -3.38 -33.03
C GLU A 402 10.28 -2.27 -32.32
N LYS A 403 9.89 -1.00 -32.50
CA LYS A 403 10.50 0.13 -31.77
C LYS A 403 10.30 0.05 -30.26
N PHE A 404 9.12 -0.37 -29.83
CA PHE A 404 8.84 -0.65 -28.43
C PHE A 404 9.82 -1.68 -27.85
N LYS A 405 10.10 -2.76 -28.56
CA LYS A 405 11.06 -3.78 -28.09
C LYS A 405 12.48 -3.23 -27.97
N ILE A 406 12.92 -2.40 -28.92
CA ILE A 406 14.22 -1.74 -28.86
C ILE A 406 14.30 -0.82 -27.63
N LEU A 407 13.27 0.01 -27.41
CA LEU A 407 13.23 0.89 -26.24
C LEU A 407 13.15 0.11 -24.92
N ALA A 408 12.44 -1.01 -24.92
CA ALA A 408 12.32 -1.89 -23.76
C ALA A 408 13.58 -2.72 -23.47
N ASP A 409 14.47 -2.88 -24.45
CA ASP A 409 15.80 -3.45 -24.24
C ASP A 409 16.76 -2.44 -23.58
N GLU A 410 16.60 -1.15 -23.88
CA GLU A 410 17.38 -0.06 -23.27
C GLU A 410 16.82 0.38 -21.91
N LYS A 411 15.49 0.36 -21.74
CA LYS A 411 14.78 0.80 -20.53
C LYS A 411 14.05 -0.37 -19.87
N LYS A 412 14.32 -0.60 -18.58
CA LYS A 412 13.72 -1.72 -17.81
C LYS A 412 12.18 -1.70 -17.76
N THR A 413 11.55 -0.55 -17.89
CA THR A 413 10.10 -0.41 -17.93
C THR A 413 9.74 0.69 -18.89
N VAL A 414 8.85 0.39 -19.83
CA VAL A 414 8.33 1.36 -20.80
C VAL A 414 7.01 1.88 -20.25
N THR A 415 6.95 3.19 -20.03
CA THR A 415 5.77 3.89 -19.51
C THR A 415 4.80 4.21 -20.64
N ASP A 416 3.56 4.58 -20.29
CA ASP A 416 2.60 5.09 -21.28
C ASP A 416 3.16 6.28 -22.07
N ALA A 417 3.93 7.15 -21.40
CA ALA A 417 4.57 8.30 -22.04
C ALA A 417 5.63 7.87 -23.06
N ASP A 418 6.35 6.77 -22.80
CA ASP A 418 7.32 6.21 -23.74
C ASP A 418 6.62 5.56 -24.95
N MET A 419 5.47 4.89 -24.74
CA MET A 419 4.66 4.34 -25.83
C MET A 419 4.06 5.44 -26.71
N GLU A 420 3.47 6.45 -26.08
CA GLU A 420 2.99 7.67 -26.72
C GLU A 420 4.15 8.35 -27.47
N ALA A 421 5.36 8.37 -26.90
CA ALA A 421 6.55 8.89 -27.56
C ALA A 421 6.93 8.06 -28.78
N ILE A 422 6.94 6.73 -28.76
CA ILE A 422 7.25 5.89 -29.94
C ILE A 422 6.25 6.13 -31.08
N VAL A 423 4.96 6.19 -30.73
CA VAL A 423 3.90 6.50 -31.70
C VAL A 423 4.05 7.95 -32.18
N SER A 424 4.40 8.86 -31.27
CA SER A 424 4.60 10.28 -31.56
C SER A 424 5.88 10.55 -32.35
N ASP A 425 6.98 9.84 -32.19
CA ASP A 425 8.28 10.17 -32.80
C ASP A 425 8.27 9.95 -34.33
N GLU A 426 7.38 9.07 -34.82
CA GLU A 426 7.24 8.76 -36.25
C GLU A 426 5.95 9.31 -36.86
N LEU A 427 4.82 9.37 -36.12
CA LEU A 427 3.65 10.13 -36.58
C LEU A 427 3.84 11.65 -36.45
N PHE A 428 4.78 12.09 -35.61
CA PHE A 428 5.15 13.48 -35.41
C PHE A 428 6.67 13.62 -35.57
N LYS A 429 7.10 14.12 -36.72
CA LYS A 429 7.96 15.31 -36.64
C LYS A 429 7.03 16.42 -36.16
N PRO A 430 6.99 16.82 -34.88
CA PRO A 430 6.15 17.94 -34.52
C PRO A 430 6.62 19.12 -35.36
N GLU A 431 5.73 19.72 -36.16
CA GLU A 431 5.98 21.08 -36.59
C GLU A 431 6.17 21.88 -35.30
N VAL A 432 7.40 22.36 -35.09
CA VAL A 432 7.70 23.20 -33.94
C VAL A 432 7.12 24.57 -34.27
N PHE A 433 5.92 24.84 -33.77
CA PHE A 433 5.24 26.13 -33.97
C PHE A 433 5.91 27.21 -33.14
N TRP A 434 6.16 26.93 -31.87
CA TRP A 434 6.75 27.86 -30.92
C TRP A 434 8.06 27.32 -30.36
N THR A 435 9.09 28.15 -30.33
CA THR A 435 10.36 27.87 -29.68
C THR A 435 10.59 28.85 -28.53
N LEU A 436 10.95 28.34 -27.36
CA LEU A 436 11.29 29.18 -26.21
C LEU A 436 12.62 29.89 -26.44
N GLN A 437 12.61 31.23 -26.45
CA GLN A 437 13.84 32.03 -26.59
C GLN A 437 14.36 32.50 -25.24
N SER A 438 13.48 33.03 -24.39
CA SER A 438 13.87 33.54 -23.08
C SER A 438 12.77 33.39 -22.04
N VAL A 439 13.19 33.22 -20.79
CA VAL A 439 12.34 33.24 -19.60
C VAL A 439 13.04 34.07 -18.54
N HIS A 440 12.33 35.05 -18.02
CA HIS A 440 12.78 35.84 -16.88
C HIS A 440 11.70 35.82 -15.80
N VAL A 441 12.06 35.42 -14.58
CA VAL A 441 11.12 35.31 -13.46
C VAL A 441 11.62 36.14 -12.29
N THR A 442 10.72 36.91 -11.69
CA THR A 442 10.93 37.60 -10.42
C THR A 442 9.95 37.05 -9.39
N ALA A 443 10.46 36.44 -8.33
CA ALA A 443 9.64 35.81 -7.28
C ALA A 443 10.28 35.97 -5.89
N GLY A 444 9.46 35.88 -4.85
CA GLY A 444 9.87 35.96 -3.45
C GLY A 444 8.67 35.78 -2.52
N ASN A 445 8.91 35.50 -1.23
CA ASN A 445 7.85 35.17 -0.26
C ASN A 445 6.82 36.28 -0.02
N LEU A 446 7.17 37.55 -0.29
CA LEU A 446 6.31 38.72 -0.06
C LEU A 446 6.00 39.50 -1.36
N VAL A 447 6.39 38.99 -2.52
CA VAL A 447 6.14 39.62 -3.81
C VAL A 447 5.30 38.69 -4.67
N LYS A 448 4.39 39.27 -5.46
CA LYS A 448 3.61 38.49 -6.41
C LYS A 448 4.53 38.01 -7.54
N PRO A 449 4.69 36.70 -7.76
CA PRO A 449 5.55 36.18 -8.81
C PRO A 449 5.15 36.72 -10.18
N THR A 450 6.14 37.20 -10.93
CA THR A 450 5.96 37.74 -12.28
C THR A 450 6.95 37.08 -13.22
N ALA A 451 6.49 36.69 -14.40
CA ALA A 451 7.34 36.11 -15.44
C ALA A 451 7.17 36.88 -16.75
N THR A 452 8.27 37.03 -17.47
CA THR A 452 8.33 37.49 -18.87
C THR A 452 8.88 36.35 -19.71
N VAL A 453 8.17 35.99 -20.78
CA VAL A 453 8.54 34.90 -21.68
C VAL A 453 8.57 35.40 -23.12
N THR A 454 9.64 35.06 -23.84
CA THR A 454 9.75 35.31 -25.28
C THR A 454 9.70 33.98 -26.03
N LEU A 455 8.77 33.86 -26.98
CA LEU A 455 8.63 32.73 -27.87
C LEU A 455 8.88 33.18 -29.31
N ALA A 456 9.55 32.36 -30.12
CA ALA A 456 9.64 32.54 -31.57
C ALA A 456 8.66 31.61 -32.26
N TYR A 457 7.84 32.14 -33.17
CA TYR A 457 6.99 31.35 -34.04
C TYR A 457 7.81 30.72 -35.18
N LYS A 458 7.25 29.72 -35.88
CA LYS A 458 7.96 28.95 -36.93
C LYS A 458 8.47 29.78 -38.12
N ASP A 459 7.93 30.96 -38.34
CA ASP A 459 8.37 31.93 -39.34
C ASP A 459 9.47 32.89 -38.85
N GLY A 460 9.90 32.73 -37.58
CA GLY A 460 10.90 33.55 -36.93
C GLY A 460 10.35 34.80 -36.23
N GLN A 461 9.03 35.02 -36.22
CA GLN A 461 8.44 36.15 -35.49
C GLN A 461 8.50 35.91 -33.98
N GLU A 462 9.07 36.86 -33.24
CA GLU A 462 9.12 36.78 -31.77
C GLU A 462 7.92 37.47 -31.12
N VAL A 463 7.36 36.82 -30.10
CA VAL A 463 6.30 37.33 -29.23
C VAL A 463 6.81 37.30 -27.79
N SER A 464 6.75 38.44 -27.11
CA SER A 464 7.14 38.57 -25.71
C SER A 464 5.94 38.99 -24.87
N GLU A 465 5.62 38.19 -23.85
CA GLU A 465 4.51 38.44 -22.95
C GLU A 465 4.94 38.38 -21.49
N ALA A 466 4.22 39.12 -20.64
CA ALA A 466 4.44 39.11 -19.21
C ALA A 466 3.14 38.81 -18.44
N ALA A 467 3.26 38.03 -17.39
CA ALA A 467 2.13 37.66 -16.56
C ALA A 467 2.51 37.51 -15.08
N MET A 468 1.50 37.66 -14.24
CA MET A 468 1.57 37.37 -12.81
C MET A 468 0.88 36.03 -12.55
N GLY A 469 1.40 35.28 -11.60
CA GLY A 469 0.84 33.99 -11.18
C GLY A 469 0.80 33.86 -9.67
N THR A 470 0.16 32.78 -9.23
CA THR A 470 0.16 32.33 -7.82
C THR A 470 1.52 31.79 -7.38
N GLY A 471 2.31 31.30 -8.33
CA GLY A 471 3.70 30.87 -8.18
C GLY A 471 4.56 31.25 -9.40
N PRO A 472 5.90 31.09 -9.34
CA PRO A 472 6.79 31.41 -10.46
C PRO A 472 6.49 30.58 -11.72
N ILE A 473 6.18 29.30 -11.57
CA ILE A 473 5.83 28.40 -12.68
C ILE A 473 4.47 28.79 -13.28
N ASP A 474 3.48 29.09 -12.44
CA ASP A 474 2.17 29.55 -12.87
C ASP A 474 2.28 30.87 -13.68
N ALA A 475 3.11 31.82 -13.21
CA ALA A 475 3.37 33.06 -13.94
C ALA A 475 3.97 32.80 -15.34
N VAL A 476 4.91 31.85 -15.44
CA VAL A 476 5.49 31.42 -16.72
C VAL A 476 4.42 30.82 -17.64
N TYR A 477 3.56 29.96 -17.13
CA TYR A 477 2.51 29.32 -17.94
C TYR A 477 1.46 30.31 -18.42
N VAL A 478 1.06 31.27 -17.57
CA VAL A 478 0.14 32.33 -17.99
C VAL A 478 0.78 33.21 -19.07
N ALA A 479 2.07 33.54 -18.96
CA ALA A 479 2.79 34.29 -19.99
C ALA A 479 2.86 33.50 -21.31
N ILE A 480 3.13 32.19 -21.27
CA ILE A 480 3.13 31.33 -22.48
C ILE A 480 1.73 31.25 -23.10
N LYS A 481 0.66 31.11 -22.31
CA LYS A 481 -0.72 31.11 -22.84
C LYS A 481 -1.04 32.38 -23.61
N ARG A 482 -0.67 33.54 -23.05
CA ARG A 482 -0.83 34.85 -23.72
C ARG A 482 0.01 34.94 -25.00
N ALA A 483 1.28 34.53 -24.94
CA ALA A 483 2.18 34.60 -26.10
C ALA A 483 1.72 33.71 -27.26
N THR A 484 1.11 32.57 -26.95
CA THR A 484 0.60 31.61 -27.94
C THR A 484 -0.85 31.88 -28.35
N GLY A 485 -1.55 32.80 -27.68
CA GLY A 485 -2.98 33.09 -27.90
C GLY A 485 -3.92 31.97 -27.44
N MET A 486 -3.46 31.04 -26.61
CA MET A 486 -4.22 29.87 -26.16
C MET A 486 -4.63 30.02 -24.69
N ASP A 487 -5.77 30.68 -24.46
CA ASP A 487 -6.26 30.96 -23.11
C ASP A 487 -6.96 29.76 -22.45
N ASN A 488 -7.42 28.78 -23.24
CA ASN A 488 -8.21 27.62 -22.83
C ASN A 488 -7.36 26.38 -22.50
N ILE A 489 -6.12 26.55 -22.01
CA ILE A 489 -5.27 25.43 -21.60
C ILE A 489 -5.36 25.21 -20.10
N LYS A 490 -5.79 23.99 -19.72
CA LYS A 490 -5.79 23.50 -18.35
C LYS A 490 -4.57 22.62 -18.10
N LEU A 491 -3.84 22.92 -17.03
CA LEU A 491 -2.77 22.06 -16.51
C LEU A 491 -3.40 20.95 -15.66
N ASN A 492 -3.17 19.70 -16.04
CA ASN A 492 -3.71 18.55 -15.32
C ASN A 492 -2.68 17.92 -14.38
N ASP A 493 -1.42 17.87 -14.82
CA ASP A 493 -0.34 17.25 -14.08
C ASP A 493 0.98 18.01 -14.30
N PHE A 494 1.78 18.08 -13.25
CA PHE A 494 3.10 18.71 -13.22
C PHE A 494 4.01 17.90 -12.29
N SER A 495 5.07 17.33 -12.86
CA SER A 495 6.08 16.57 -12.11
C SER A 495 7.48 17.13 -12.38
N VAL A 496 8.31 17.15 -11.35
CA VAL A 496 9.72 17.55 -11.42
C VAL A 496 10.56 16.47 -10.75
N GLU A 497 11.57 15.99 -11.46
CA GLU A 497 12.50 14.97 -10.98
C GLU A 497 13.95 15.44 -11.15
N SER A 498 14.83 15.03 -10.25
CA SER A 498 16.28 15.22 -10.40
C SER A 498 16.88 14.05 -11.16
N VAL A 499 17.56 14.32 -12.27
CA VAL A 499 18.18 13.28 -13.10
C VAL A 499 19.58 12.90 -12.59
N THR A 500 20.28 13.84 -11.96
CA THR A 500 21.66 13.65 -11.48
C THR A 500 21.83 14.17 -10.05
N ASP A 501 22.85 13.67 -9.34
CA ASP A 501 23.20 14.12 -7.99
C ASP A 501 24.08 15.39 -8.01
N GLY A 502 23.92 16.22 -6.98
CA GLY A 502 24.79 17.37 -6.71
C GLY A 502 24.12 18.74 -6.93
N THR A 503 24.83 19.81 -6.57
CA THR A 503 24.32 21.20 -6.59
C THR A 503 23.90 21.69 -7.98
N TYR A 504 24.38 21.04 -9.05
CA TYR A 504 24.08 21.37 -10.44
C TYR A 504 23.29 20.23 -11.13
N ALA A 505 22.48 19.51 -10.35
CA ALA A 505 21.60 18.46 -10.84
C ALA A 505 20.75 18.96 -12.02
N LEU A 506 20.63 18.12 -13.06
CA LEU A 506 19.70 18.39 -14.14
C LEU A 506 18.27 18.15 -13.63
N GLY A 507 17.42 19.16 -13.72
CA GLY A 507 15.99 19.05 -13.43
C GLY A 507 15.21 18.67 -14.68
N GLU A 508 14.45 17.58 -14.61
CA GLU A 508 13.52 17.17 -15.64
C GLU A 508 12.10 17.51 -15.22
N VAL A 509 11.34 18.13 -16.12
CA VAL A 509 9.97 18.56 -15.88
C VAL A 509 9.06 17.92 -16.92
N THR A 510 8.01 17.28 -16.43
CA THR A 510 6.93 16.71 -17.26
C THR A 510 5.63 17.45 -16.96
N VAL A 511 4.96 17.87 -18.04
CA VAL A 511 3.70 18.62 -17.99
C VAL A 511 2.64 17.87 -18.77
N ARG A 512 1.43 17.74 -18.22
CA ARG A 512 0.25 17.31 -18.98
C ARG A 512 -0.79 18.42 -19.05
N VAL A 513 -1.14 18.82 -20.25
CA VAL A 513 -2.18 19.83 -20.51
C VAL A 513 -3.37 19.25 -21.23
N GLN A 514 -4.52 19.89 -21.06
CA GLN A 514 -5.78 19.56 -21.72
C GLN A 514 -6.44 20.87 -22.19
N GLU A 515 -7.13 20.81 -23.31
CA GLU A 515 -7.94 21.93 -23.77
C GLU A 515 -9.28 21.99 -23.01
N ASP A 516 -9.62 23.16 -22.48
CA ASP A 516 -10.85 23.44 -21.75
C ASP A 516 -11.92 23.93 -22.74
N LYS A 517 -12.63 22.99 -23.39
CA LYS A 517 -13.76 23.32 -24.28
C LYS A 517 -15.02 23.63 -23.45
N LYS A 518 -15.72 24.73 -23.77
CA LYS A 518 -17.04 25.04 -23.18
C LYS A 518 -18.05 23.94 -23.53
N GLU A 519 -18.95 23.62 -22.59
CA GLU A 519 -19.91 22.49 -22.70
C GLU A 519 -20.78 22.47 -23.98
N GLN A 520 -20.88 23.58 -24.72
CA GLN A 520 -21.73 23.73 -25.91
C GLN A 520 -21.08 23.33 -27.24
N GLU A 521 -19.80 22.94 -27.28
CA GLU A 521 -19.08 22.52 -28.52
C GLU A 521 -18.74 21.02 -28.56
N LYS A 522 -19.31 20.21 -27.66
CA LYS A 522 -19.08 18.76 -27.65
C LYS A 522 -19.93 18.06 -28.72
N THR A 523 -19.33 17.71 -29.86
CA THR A 523 -19.90 16.74 -30.81
C THR A 523 -19.99 15.35 -30.18
N GLU A 524 -20.99 14.54 -30.58
CA GLU A 524 -21.23 13.20 -30.03
C GLU A 524 -20.05 12.23 -30.27
N ASP A 525 -19.24 12.45 -31.31
CA ASP A 525 -18.09 11.62 -31.68
C ASP A 525 -16.81 11.85 -30.85
N GLU A 526 -16.73 12.92 -30.04
CA GLU A 526 -15.54 13.18 -29.20
C GLU A 526 -15.67 12.65 -27.75
N LYS A 527 -16.83 12.07 -27.39
CA LYS A 527 -17.09 11.54 -26.04
C LYS A 527 -16.48 10.15 -25.86
N HIS A 528 -15.23 10.11 -25.39
CA HIS A 528 -14.53 8.86 -25.13
C HIS A 528 -14.88 8.33 -23.73
N VAL A 529 -15.79 7.37 -23.69
CA VAL A 529 -16.16 6.64 -22.47
C VAL A 529 -15.18 5.50 -22.27
N ASN A 530 -14.45 5.52 -21.15
CA ASN A 530 -13.66 4.37 -20.74
C ASN A 530 -14.57 3.16 -20.49
N ALA A 531 -14.45 2.11 -21.30
CA ALA A 531 -15.31 0.92 -21.25
C ALA A 531 -15.22 0.12 -19.93
N GLN A 532 -14.24 0.40 -19.07
CA GLN A 532 -14.08 -0.22 -17.74
C GLN A 532 -14.58 0.66 -16.58
N THR A 533 -14.69 1.98 -16.74
CA THR A 533 -15.01 2.90 -15.65
C THR A 533 -16.25 3.78 -15.89
N GLY A 534 -16.71 3.88 -17.13
CA GLY A 534 -17.81 4.79 -17.52
C GLY A 534 -17.44 6.28 -17.47
N VAL A 535 -16.17 6.63 -17.20
CA VAL A 535 -15.71 8.02 -17.08
C VAL A 535 -15.29 8.55 -18.44
N GLU A 536 -15.86 9.69 -18.84
CA GLU A 536 -15.45 10.45 -20.02
C GLU A 536 -14.08 11.11 -19.76
N ARG A 537 -13.07 10.85 -20.61
CA ARG A 537 -11.79 11.57 -20.58
C ARG A 537 -11.53 12.28 -21.91
N GLN A 538 -11.18 13.57 -21.82
CA GLN A 538 -10.73 14.35 -22.97
C GLN A 538 -9.25 14.08 -23.26
N ARG A 539 -8.85 14.31 -24.51
CA ARG A 539 -7.47 14.14 -24.99
C ARG A 539 -6.51 15.06 -24.22
N GLN A 540 -5.40 14.49 -23.75
CA GLN A 540 -4.33 15.21 -23.04
C GLN A 540 -3.07 15.26 -23.90
N PHE A 541 -2.28 16.32 -23.71
CA PHE A 541 -1.02 16.54 -24.41
C PHE A 541 0.11 16.64 -23.40
N VAL A 542 1.17 15.85 -23.61
CA VAL A 542 2.32 15.78 -22.70
C VAL A 542 3.47 16.57 -23.29
N GLY A 543 4.19 17.32 -22.47
CA GLY A 543 5.44 17.96 -22.84
C GLY A 543 6.53 17.74 -21.80
N HIS A 544 7.78 17.68 -22.27
CA HIS A 544 8.96 17.41 -21.46
C HIS A 544 9.98 18.53 -21.64
N GLY A 545 10.72 18.85 -20.58
CA GLY A 545 11.79 19.83 -20.61
C GLY A 545 12.85 19.47 -19.58
N ALA A 546 14.12 19.59 -19.96
CA ALA A 546 15.25 19.34 -19.07
C ALA A 546 16.20 20.52 -19.08
N ASN A 547 16.55 21.01 -17.89
CA ASN A 547 17.50 22.10 -17.72
C ASN A 547 18.05 22.10 -16.29
N THR A 548 19.24 22.67 -16.08
CA THR A 548 19.77 22.90 -14.72
C THR A 548 18.94 23.91 -13.94
N ASP A 549 18.17 24.77 -14.63
CA ASP A 549 17.17 25.64 -14.05
C ASP A 549 15.76 25.06 -14.25
N ILE A 550 15.11 24.70 -13.14
CA ILE A 550 13.76 24.12 -13.14
C ILE A 550 12.69 25.04 -13.75
N LEU A 551 12.88 26.36 -13.77
CA LEU A 551 11.96 27.31 -14.40
C LEU A 551 12.05 27.24 -15.93
N VAL A 552 13.27 27.12 -16.45
CA VAL A 552 13.53 26.94 -17.89
C VAL A 552 13.06 25.56 -18.36
N ALA A 553 13.32 24.52 -17.55
CA ALA A 553 12.80 23.17 -17.82
C ALA A 553 11.27 23.17 -17.86
N SER A 554 10.62 23.84 -16.90
CA SER A 554 9.17 23.97 -16.83
C SER A 554 8.58 24.70 -18.03
N ALA A 555 9.19 25.82 -18.45
CA ALA A 555 8.76 26.57 -19.61
C ALA A 555 8.87 25.74 -20.91
N THR A 556 10.00 25.06 -21.07
CA THR A 556 10.27 24.17 -22.22
C THR A 556 9.25 23.05 -22.29
N ALA A 557 8.99 22.38 -21.17
CA ALA A 557 7.99 21.31 -21.07
C ALA A 557 6.60 21.79 -21.49
N TYR A 558 6.19 22.98 -21.01
CA TYR A 558 4.90 23.54 -21.34
C TYR A 558 4.78 23.94 -22.81
N VAL A 559 5.79 24.60 -23.40
CA VAL A 559 5.82 24.94 -24.83
C VAL A 559 5.74 23.67 -25.70
N ASN A 560 6.44 22.60 -25.31
CA ASN A 560 6.38 21.33 -26.02
C ASN A 560 4.98 20.69 -25.97
N ALA A 561 4.29 20.79 -24.83
CA ALA A 561 2.91 20.34 -24.71
C ALA A 561 1.97 21.16 -25.61
N VAL A 562 2.15 22.49 -25.65
CA VAL A 562 1.38 23.41 -26.52
C VAL A 562 1.61 23.10 -28.01
N ASN A 563 2.85 22.89 -28.43
CA ASN A 563 3.17 22.55 -29.83
C ASN A 563 2.48 21.24 -30.27
N ARG A 564 2.46 20.23 -29.39
CA ARG A 564 1.76 18.95 -29.67
C ARG A 564 0.25 19.14 -29.78
N MET A 565 -0.32 19.99 -28.94
CA MET A 565 -1.74 20.35 -29.02
C MET A 565 -2.07 21.12 -30.31
N LEU A 566 -1.27 22.11 -30.71
CA LEU A 566 -1.44 22.86 -31.96
C LEU A 566 -1.31 21.94 -33.20
N ALA A 567 -0.33 21.04 -33.20
CA ALA A 567 -0.16 20.06 -34.26
C ALA A 567 -1.40 19.15 -34.43
N SER A 568 -2.09 18.84 -33.32
CA SER A 568 -3.35 18.07 -33.36
C SER A 568 -4.52 18.85 -33.98
N HIS A 569 -4.64 20.16 -33.70
CA HIS A 569 -5.74 20.99 -34.23
C HIS A 569 -5.69 21.13 -35.75
N ILE A 570 -4.49 21.33 -36.29
CA ILE A 570 -4.27 21.51 -37.73
C ILE A 570 -4.58 20.22 -38.51
N ARG A 571 -4.36 19.04 -37.90
CA ARG A 571 -4.73 17.77 -38.52
C ARG A 571 -6.24 17.53 -38.52
N GLY A 572 -6.94 17.85 -37.43
CA GLY A 572 -8.41 17.72 -37.38
C GLY A 572 -9.10 18.56 -38.45
N SER A 573 -8.65 19.80 -38.63
CA SER A 573 -9.19 20.72 -39.65
C SER A 573 -8.81 20.34 -41.10
N ALA A 574 -7.70 19.65 -41.32
CA ALA A 574 -7.35 19.12 -42.64
C ALA A 574 -8.21 17.90 -43.04
N VAL A 575 -8.59 17.05 -42.09
CA VAL A 575 -9.47 15.89 -42.31
C VAL A 575 -10.90 16.34 -42.61
N ASP A 576 -11.43 17.32 -41.86
CA ASP A 576 -12.76 17.90 -42.12
C ASP A 576 -12.87 18.58 -43.51
N SER A 577 -11.76 19.14 -44.01
CA SER A 577 -11.73 19.78 -45.34
C SER A 577 -11.72 18.79 -46.52
N LEU A 578 -11.31 17.55 -46.29
CA LEU A 578 -11.35 16.47 -47.28
C LEU A 578 -12.78 15.89 -47.38
N ASP A 579 -13.46 15.69 -46.24
CA ASP A 579 -14.83 15.17 -46.20
C ASP A 579 -15.90 16.17 -46.69
N ALA A 580 -15.62 17.47 -46.64
CA ALA A 580 -16.52 18.50 -47.20
C ALA A 580 -16.42 18.65 -48.75
N SER A 581 -15.49 17.92 -49.39
CA SER A 581 -15.23 17.98 -50.84
C SER A 581 -15.62 16.72 -51.62
N THR A 582 -16.25 15.76 -50.94
CA THR A 582 -16.95 14.58 -51.51
C THR A 582 -18.45 14.70 -51.26
#